data_AF-A0A9N8DQC2-F1
#
_entry.id   AF-A0A9N8DQC2-F1
#
_cell.length_a   1.000
_cell.length_b   1.000
_cell.length_c   1.000
_cell.angle_alpha   90.00
_cell.angle_beta   90.00
_cell.angle_gamma   90.00
#
_symmetry.space_group_name_H-M   'P 1'
#
loop_
_entity.id
_entity.type
_entity.pdbx_description
1 polymer ?
#
loop_
_entity_poly.entity_id
_entity_poly.type
_entity_poly.pdbx_seq_one_letter_code
_entity_poly.pdbx_strand_id
1 'polypeptide(L)'
;MASPPVLHVAGFKSCGFYRRVVQVVSSLTVLFPTRIRVQEHEFEDRASYRKFLIDDAFRDKFDSPSAKEHSSSPFCWFSSDTESENKESFLGGHDDALEWCRGFLNPSTPTTLGATTTSNSMLDDGHTANHGYDYDLVVIGGGSGGMAASKEAADLGAKVACLDFVKPSPAGTTWGLGGTCVNVGCIPKKLFHIGSMLKESIQEDGPSFGMNNLPLNGNGDEPQHPDIQHSWEELRENVINYIRSLNFKYRVRLREKNVTYLNKLGRFVDKHTLEVKDKKGKLSQITSSRFLIAVGGRPTPLACPGGELAISSDDVFSLEKNPGKTLCVGASYISLECAGFLAGLGIDTTVAVRSILLRGFDRECADKIDAYMVKHGVKFKRQVTPAKLEQIGEKIKVTFSDGTDEEFDTVLGAIGRTADTEQLGLDNVGVDINPKNKKILGKLEQSVSAPNIYAVGDVLEGSPELTPVAIQAGIALARRLFGGSKEPMDYINVCTTVFTPIEYSCVGYSEDDAIEKFGLDNIEVYHREFLPLEWSISHGRSENFAFAKVITEKEAPQKVLGIHYLGPQAGEVMQGYGAAIKCGLTFEKLSNTVGIHPTSSEELVTLSVTKASGEDAAAGGC
;
A
#
# COMPACT_ATOMS: atom_id res chain seq x y z
N MET A 1 21.00 29.68 5.32
CA MET A 1 19.54 29.68 5.63
C MET A 1 19.01 31.05 5.30
N ALA A 2 17.94 31.16 4.52
CA ALA A 2 17.30 32.46 4.26
C ALA A 2 16.75 33.06 5.57
N SER A 3 16.76 34.38 5.67
CA SER A 3 16.15 35.06 6.82
C SER A 3 14.63 34.82 6.82
N PRO A 4 13.97 34.65 7.98
CA PRO A 4 12.52 34.47 8.00
C PRO A 4 11.81 35.75 7.52
N PRO A 5 10.67 35.60 6.82
CA PRO A 5 9.91 36.72 6.29
C PRO A 5 9.43 37.64 7.42
N VAL A 6 9.31 38.93 7.12
CA VAL A 6 8.88 39.96 8.07
C VAL A 6 7.45 40.39 7.77
N LEU A 7 6.52 40.17 8.70
CA LEU A 7 5.15 40.68 8.70
C LEU A 7 5.11 42.04 9.40
N HIS A 8 4.72 43.08 8.67
CA HIS A 8 4.56 44.42 9.17
C HIS A 8 3.09 44.68 9.51
N VAL A 9 2.83 45.35 10.63
CA VAL A 9 1.48 45.76 11.06
C VAL A 9 1.50 47.23 11.45
N ALA A 10 0.82 48.07 10.68
CA ALA A 10 0.69 49.50 10.95
C ALA A 10 -0.70 49.86 11.45
N GLY A 11 -0.78 50.69 12.49
CA GLY A 11 -2.05 51.18 13.04
C GLY A 11 -1.85 52.17 14.18
N PHE A 12 -2.94 52.74 14.68
CA PHE A 12 -2.87 53.74 15.76
C PHE A 12 -3.28 53.19 17.13
N LYS A 13 -2.71 53.76 18.18
CA LYS A 13 -2.73 53.28 19.57
C LYS A 13 -4.12 53.00 20.15
N SER A 14 -5.11 53.83 19.82
CA SER A 14 -6.50 53.71 20.28
C SER A 14 -7.38 52.80 19.39
N CYS A 15 -6.84 52.25 18.29
CA CYS A 15 -7.58 51.33 17.43
C CYS A 15 -7.63 49.92 18.04
N GLY A 16 -8.82 49.50 18.48
CA GLY A 16 -9.03 48.17 19.05
C GLY A 16 -8.80 47.00 18.07
N PHE A 17 -8.88 47.24 16.76
CA PHE A 17 -8.57 46.22 15.74
C PHE A 17 -7.05 46.06 15.55
N TYR A 18 -6.30 47.15 15.49
CA TYR A 18 -4.83 47.12 15.46
C TYR A 18 -4.26 46.39 16.68
N ARG A 19 -4.72 46.76 17.88
CA ARG A 19 -4.29 46.11 19.14
C ARG A 19 -4.51 44.59 19.13
N ARG A 20 -5.65 44.14 18.60
CA ARG A 20 -5.97 42.71 18.50
C ARG A 20 -5.02 41.98 17.54
N VAL A 21 -4.76 42.54 16.36
CA VAL A 21 -3.82 41.93 15.40
C VAL A 21 -2.44 41.83 16.03
N VAL A 22 -1.91 42.93 16.57
CA VAL A 22 -0.58 42.97 17.24
C VAL A 22 -0.46 41.89 18.32
N GLN A 23 -1.45 41.77 19.20
CA GLN A 23 -1.41 40.76 20.27
C GLN A 23 -1.28 39.33 19.73
N VAL A 24 -1.96 39.02 18.62
CA VAL A 24 -1.89 37.70 17.97
C VAL A 24 -0.57 37.51 17.24
N VAL A 25 -0.15 38.46 16.40
CA VAL A 25 1.03 38.30 15.54
C VAL A 25 2.33 38.31 16.36
N SER A 26 2.44 39.14 17.40
CA SER A 26 3.67 39.23 18.20
C SER A 26 3.90 37.95 19.01
N SER A 27 2.83 37.22 19.35
CA SER A 27 2.93 35.88 19.93
C SER A 27 3.54 34.86 18.95
N LEU A 28 3.33 35.01 17.63
CA LEU A 28 3.89 34.10 16.62
C LEU A 28 5.40 34.19 16.51
N THR A 29 5.99 35.39 16.66
CA THR A 29 7.45 35.55 16.62
C THR A 29 8.12 34.87 17.82
N VAL A 30 7.46 34.86 18.98
CA VAL A 30 7.95 34.16 20.18
C VAL A 30 7.88 32.64 20.01
N LEU A 31 6.77 32.14 19.45
CA LEU A 31 6.54 30.71 19.29
C LEU A 31 7.30 30.10 18.09
N PHE A 32 7.55 30.89 17.04
CA PHE A 32 8.15 30.42 15.78
C PHE A 32 9.24 31.37 15.26
N PRO A 33 10.31 31.61 16.05
CA PRO A 33 11.32 32.65 15.75
C PRO A 33 12.13 32.38 14.47
N THR A 34 12.14 31.15 13.98
CA THR A 34 12.81 30.74 12.74
C THR A 34 11.89 30.76 11.51
N ARG A 35 10.58 30.99 11.68
CA ARG A 35 9.58 30.95 10.58
C ARG A 35 9.00 32.32 10.23
N ILE A 36 8.97 33.26 11.18
CA ILE A 36 8.43 34.60 10.95
C ILE A 36 9.02 35.61 11.93
N ARG A 37 9.16 36.86 11.46
CA ARG A 37 9.39 38.03 12.31
C ARG A 37 8.23 39.03 12.14
N VAL A 38 7.89 39.74 13.20
CA VAL A 38 6.84 40.77 13.17
C VAL A 38 7.45 42.14 13.45
N GLN A 39 7.07 43.14 12.66
CA GLN A 39 7.44 44.54 12.86
C GLN A 39 6.19 45.41 13.03
N GLU A 40 6.08 46.04 14.19
CA GLU A 40 4.96 46.90 14.54
C GLU A 40 5.27 48.36 14.16
N HIS A 41 4.29 49.05 13.58
CA HIS A 41 4.34 50.49 13.26
C HIS A 41 3.17 51.19 13.97
N GLU A 42 3.39 51.54 15.24
CA GLU A 42 2.36 52.21 16.07
C GLU A 42 2.38 53.73 15.87
N PHE A 43 1.22 54.31 15.60
CA PHE A 43 0.99 55.76 15.51
C PHE A 43 0.20 56.26 16.73
N GLU A 44 0.47 57.47 17.20
CA GLU A 44 -0.17 57.99 18.43
C GLU A 44 -1.69 58.17 18.25
N ASP A 45 -2.13 58.60 17.06
CA ASP A 45 -3.53 58.89 16.78
C ASP A 45 -3.94 58.54 15.34
N ARG A 46 -5.25 58.60 15.07
CA ARG A 46 -5.82 58.31 13.75
C ARG A 46 -5.32 59.29 12.66
N ALA A 47 -4.98 60.53 13.03
CA ALA A 47 -4.58 61.56 12.07
C ALA A 47 -3.17 61.28 11.52
N SER A 48 -2.23 60.99 12.42
CA SER A 48 -0.86 60.59 12.11
C SER A 48 -0.82 59.27 11.32
N TYR A 49 -1.63 58.27 11.70
CA TYR A 49 -1.77 57.04 10.90
C TYR A 49 -2.31 57.31 9.49
N ARG A 50 -3.36 58.14 9.36
CA ARG A 50 -3.92 58.47 8.03
C ARG A 50 -2.90 59.17 7.14
N LYS A 51 -2.08 60.07 7.72
CA LYS A 51 -1.03 60.77 6.97
C LYS A 51 0.02 59.79 6.43
N PHE A 52 0.41 58.79 7.22
CA PHE A 52 1.26 57.69 6.76
C PHE A 52 0.58 56.86 5.67
N LEU A 53 -0.69 56.48 5.87
CA LEU A 53 -1.37 55.56 4.98
C LEU A 53 -1.60 56.13 3.58
N ILE A 54 -1.71 57.45 3.43
CA ILE A 54 -1.89 58.14 2.14
C ILE A 54 -0.58 58.65 1.54
N ASP A 55 0.57 58.36 2.16
CA ASP A 55 1.87 58.75 1.63
C ASP A 55 2.16 57.95 0.35
N ASP A 56 2.37 58.66 -0.76
CA ASP A 56 2.56 58.04 -2.07
C ASP A 56 3.82 57.15 -2.11
N ALA A 57 4.89 57.57 -1.42
CA ALA A 57 6.13 56.78 -1.37
C ALA A 57 5.96 55.47 -0.58
N PHE A 58 5.08 55.44 0.43
CA PHE A 58 4.67 54.20 1.08
C PHE A 58 3.78 53.33 0.17
N ARG A 59 2.79 53.92 -0.50
CA ARG A 59 1.84 53.17 -1.34
C ARG A 59 2.44 52.61 -2.61
N ASP A 60 3.43 53.29 -3.18
CA ASP A 60 4.14 52.86 -4.39
C ASP A 60 4.96 51.58 -4.20
N LYS A 61 5.14 51.14 -2.94
CA LYS A 61 5.72 49.84 -2.62
C LYS A 61 4.83 48.65 -2.98
N PHE A 62 3.53 48.86 -3.23
CA PHE A 62 2.57 47.77 -3.44
C PHE A 62 2.00 47.78 -4.86
N ASP A 63 1.96 46.61 -5.52
CA ASP A 63 1.35 46.46 -6.85
C ASP A 63 -0.16 46.15 -6.83
N SER A 64 -0.75 46.07 -5.64
CA SER A 64 -2.14 45.66 -5.45
C SER A 64 -3.09 46.86 -5.45
N PRO A 65 -4.15 46.87 -6.30
CA PRO A 65 -5.22 47.88 -6.22
C PRO A 65 -5.84 47.95 -4.82
N SER A 66 -6.00 46.81 -4.15
CA SER A 66 -6.56 46.74 -2.79
C SER A 66 -5.67 47.45 -1.76
N ALA A 67 -4.34 47.41 -1.93
CA ALA A 67 -3.42 48.15 -1.08
C ALA A 67 -3.59 49.67 -1.25
N LYS A 68 -3.78 50.11 -2.50
CA LYS A 68 -4.00 51.53 -2.84
C LYS A 68 -5.36 52.04 -2.39
N GLU A 69 -6.35 51.18 -2.21
CA GLU A 69 -7.69 51.58 -1.77
C GLU A 69 -7.92 51.42 -0.25
N HIS A 70 -7.04 50.69 0.45
CA HIS A 70 -7.18 50.46 1.89
C HIS A 70 -7.08 51.76 2.70
N SER A 71 -8.06 51.99 3.56
CA SER A 71 -8.17 53.23 4.35
C SER A 71 -8.41 53.01 5.85
N SER A 72 -8.45 51.74 6.30
CA SER A 72 -8.73 51.36 7.68
C SER A 72 -7.45 50.98 8.44
N SER A 73 -7.56 50.84 9.77
CA SER A 73 -6.48 50.36 10.65
C SER A 73 -6.86 48.97 11.16
N PRO A 74 -5.96 47.97 11.13
CA PRO A 74 -4.56 48.05 10.68
C PRO A 74 -4.38 47.93 9.15
N PHE A 75 -3.17 48.21 8.68
CA PHE A 75 -2.66 47.85 7.35
C PHE A 75 -1.50 46.86 7.54
N CYS A 76 -1.62 45.67 6.95
CA CYS A 76 -0.70 44.55 7.16
C CYS A 76 -0.03 44.12 5.85
N TRP A 77 1.27 43.80 5.88
CA TRP A 77 2.02 43.38 4.68
C TRP A 77 3.30 42.60 4.98
N PHE A 78 3.88 41.96 3.96
CA PHE A 78 5.18 41.28 4.04
C PHE A 78 6.26 42.01 3.24
N SER A 79 7.49 42.01 3.76
CA SER A 79 8.69 42.47 3.02
C SER A 79 9.11 41.48 1.93
N SER A 80 9.62 41.96 0.80
CA SER A 80 10.21 41.13 -0.26
C SER A 80 11.68 40.80 0.02
N ASP A 81 12.07 39.53 -0.06
CA ASP A 81 13.46 39.08 0.20
C ASP A 81 14.36 39.04 -1.06
N THR A 82 13.88 39.50 -2.22
CA THR A 82 14.63 39.44 -3.50
C THR A 82 15.04 40.83 -3.98
N GLU A 83 16.35 41.06 -4.16
CA GLU A 83 16.93 42.32 -4.70
C GLU A 83 16.41 42.71 -6.10
N SER A 84 15.67 41.83 -6.78
CA SER A 84 15.18 42.03 -8.15
C SER A 84 13.78 42.65 -8.25
N GLU A 85 12.99 42.71 -7.17
CA GLU A 85 11.65 43.34 -7.19
C GLU A 85 11.41 44.10 -5.87
N ASN A 86 11.50 45.43 -5.90
CA ASN A 86 11.31 46.33 -4.74
C ASN A 86 9.84 46.45 -4.26
N LYS A 87 9.00 45.44 -4.47
CA LYS A 87 7.56 45.51 -4.16
C LYS A 87 7.18 44.64 -2.95
N GLU A 88 6.56 45.27 -1.97
CA GLU A 88 6.03 44.62 -0.76
C GLU A 88 4.68 43.93 -1.05
N SER A 89 4.39 42.83 -0.33
CA SER A 89 3.16 42.05 -0.51
C SER A 89 2.09 42.45 0.49
N PHE A 90 1.05 43.16 0.03
CA PHE A 90 -0.08 43.56 0.87
C PHE A 90 -0.89 42.34 1.34
N LEU A 91 -1.12 42.25 2.66
CA LEU A 91 -1.90 41.17 3.27
C LEU A 91 -3.37 41.56 3.46
N GLY A 92 -3.65 42.79 3.89
CA GLY A 92 -5.01 43.24 4.19
C GLY A 92 -5.13 43.99 5.50
N GLY A 93 -6.35 44.00 6.05
CA GLY A 93 -6.70 44.64 7.32
C GLY A 93 -6.72 43.68 8.51
N HIS A 94 -7.64 43.95 9.43
CA HIS A 94 -7.80 43.15 10.65
C HIS A 94 -8.17 41.69 10.38
N ASP A 95 -9.21 41.47 9.59
CA ASP A 95 -9.77 40.13 9.39
C ASP A 95 -8.83 39.25 8.55
N ASP A 96 -8.22 39.82 7.52
CA ASP A 96 -7.23 39.15 6.67
C ASP A 96 -6.00 38.70 7.48
N ALA A 97 -5.53 39.56 8.40
CA ALA A 97 -4.40 39.23 9.26
C ALA A 97 -4.73 38.10 10.24
N LEU A 98 -5.94 38.08 10.82
CA LEU A 98 -6.36 36.99 11.71
C LEU A 98 -6.59 35.68 10.95
N GLU A 99 -7.14 35.73 9.74
CA GLU A 99 -7.29 34.56 8.88
C GLU A 99 -5.93 33.98 8.48
N TRP A 100 -4.99 34.84 8.10
CA TRP A 100 -3.61 34.43 7.83
C TRP A 100 -2.96 33.75 9.04
N CYS A 101 -3.11 34.32 10.25
CA CYS A 101 -2.60 33.71 11.48
C CYS A 101 -3.20 32.32 11.75
N ARG A 102 -4.49 32.12 11.48
CA ARG A 102 -5.14 30.81 11.61
C ARG A 102 -4.56 29.79 10.61
N GLY A 103 -4.33 30.22 9.37
CA GLY A 103 -3.67 29.40 8.35
C GLY A 103 -2.22 29.04 8.73
N PHE A 104 -1.45 30.01 9.24
CA PHE A 104 -0.06 29.81 9.67
C PHE A 104 0.07 28.79 10.81
N LEU A 105 -0.90 28.76 11.72
CA LEU A 105 -0.96 27.83 12.86
C LEU A 105 -1.54 26.46 12.50
N ASN A 106 -2.21 26.32 11.35
CA ASN A 106 -2.83 25.06 10.94
C ASN A 106 -1.90 24.29 9.98
N PRO A 107 -1.44 23.08 10.33
CA PRO A 107 -0.61 22.25 9.44
C PRO A 107 -1.31 21.79 8.15
N SER A 108 -2.60 22.12 7.98
CA SER A 108 -3.47 21.66 6.88
C SER A 108 -3.84 22.76 5.86
N THR A 109 -3.39 24.01 6.03
CA THR A 109 -3.80 25.14 5.17
C THR A 109 -2.57 25.74 4.47
N PRO A 110 -2.50 25.77 3.12
CA PRO A 110 -1.39 26.42 2.42
C PRO A 110 -1.41 27.92 2.68
N THR A 111 -0.31 28.47 3.20
CA THR A 111 -0.17 29.91 3.41
C THR A 111 0.07 30.58 2.05
N THR A 112 -0.92 31.30 1.52
CA THR A 112 -0.74 32.16 0.35
C THR A 112 0.10 33.38 0.73
N LEU A 113 1.34 33.42 0.24
CA LEU A 113 2.17 34.61 0.15
C LEU A 113 2.52 34.78 -1.33
N GLY A 114 2.22 35.96 -1.86
CA GLY A 114 2.30 36.27 -3.29
C GLY A 114 3.69 36.04 -3.84
N ALA A 115 3.78 35.09 -4.76
CA ALA A 115 4.83 35.02 -5.77
C ALA A 115 4.13 34.87 -7.12
N THR A 116 4.60 35.70 -8.05
CA THR A 116 4.41 35.70 -9.49
C THR A 116 3.82 34.42 -10.09
N THR A 117 2.88 34.64 -11.01
CA THR A 117 2.29 33.67 -11.94
C THR A 117 3.36 32.97 -12.78
N THR A 118 4.06 32.01 -12.17
CA THR A 118 4.49 30.79 -12.85
C THR A 118 3.47 29.73 -12.47
N SER A 119 2.72 29.26 -13.46
CA SER A 119 1.62 28.30 -13.38
C SER A 119 1.82 27.24 -12.29
N ASN A 120 1.15 27.48 -11.16
CA ASN A 120 1.11 26.62 -9.98
C ASN A 120 0.01 25.58 -10.19
N SER A 121 0.12 24.78 -11.26
CA SER A 121 -0.97 23.90 -11.62
C SER A 121 -1.00 22.70 -10.65
N MET A 122 -2.21 22.33 -10.22
CA MET A 122 -2.60 20.91 -10.17
C MET A 122 -2.21 20.26 -11.52
N LEU A 123 -2.44 18.98 -11.76
CA LEU A 123 -2.66 18.64 -13.18
C LEU A 123 -3.87 19.49 -13.60
N ASP A 124 -3.64 20.53 -14.42
CA ASP A 124 -4.72 21.33 -14.97
C ASP A 124 -5.46 20.42 -15.95
N ASP A 125 -6.39 19.64 -15.39
CA ASP A 125 -7.31 18.80 -16.12
C ASP A 125 -8.50 19.61 -16.67
N GLY A 126 -8.42 20.95 -16.63
CA GLY A 126 -9.47 21.87 -17.05
C GLY A 126 -10.69 21.88 -16.12
N HIS A 127 -10.57 21.35 -14.89
CA HIS A 127 -11.70 21.21 -13.97
C HIS A 127 -12.02 22.47 -13.17
N THR A 128 -13.31 22.68 -12.95
CA THR A 128 -13.85 23.70 -12.03
C THR A 128 -14.84 23.07 -11.05
N ALA A 129 -14.85 23.53 -9.79
CA ALA A 129 -15.79 23.04 -8.77
C ALA A 129 -17.28 23.17 -9.17
N ASN A 130 -17.62 24.09 -10.07
CA ASN A 130 -18.97 24.26 -10.61
C ASN A 130 -19.09 23.61 -11.99
N HIS A 131 -19.16 22.28 -12.03
CA HIS A 131 -19.19 21.50 -13.28
C HIS A 131 -20.58 20.96 -13.68
N GLY A 132 -21.57 20.98 -12.79
CA GLY A 132 -22.96 20.57 -13.10
C GLY A 132 -23.21 19.07 -13.27
N TYR A 133 -22.24 18.21 -12.90
CA TYR A 133 -22.38 16.74 -12.90
C TYR A 133 -22.89 16.25 -11.53
N ASP A 134 -23.37 15.01 -11.48
CA ASP A 134 -23.91 14.42 -10.24
C ASP A 134 -22.85 14.31 -9.12
N TYR A 135 -21.58 14.07 -9.48
CA TYR A 135 -20.47 13.85 -8.55
C TYR A 135 -19.17 14.55 -8.99
N ASP A 136 -18.37 14.99 -8.03
CA ASP A 136 -17.00 15.47 -8.28
C ASP A 136 -16.08 14.31 -8.68
N LEU A 137 -16.23 13.17 -7.99
CA LEU A 137 -15.47 11.94 -8.23
C LEU A 137 -16.39 10.73 -8.22
N VAL A 138 -16.29 9.90 -9.25
CA VAL A 138 -16.79 8.52 -9.24
C VAL A 138 -15.62 7.55 -9.17
N VAL A 139 -15.62 6.71 -8.13
CA VAL A 139 -14.67 5.62 -7.96
C VAL A 139 -15.29 4.31 -8.42
N ILE A 140 -14.65 3.61 -9.36
CA ILE A 140 -15.07 2.32 -9.89
C ILE A 140 -14.18 1.23 -9.27
N GLY A 141 -14.70 0.54 -8.27
CA GLY A 141 -14.03 -0.51 -7.51
C GLY A 141 -13.97 -0.20 -6.01
N GLY A 142 -14.71 -0.96 -5.19
CA GLY A 142 -14.79 -0.80 -3.73
C GLY A 142 -13.71 -1.59 -2.98
N GLY A 143 -12.53 -1.73 -3.57
CA GLY A 143 -11.37 -2.39 -2.97
C GLY A 143 -10.50 -1.44 -2.14
N SER A 144 -9.31 -1.90 -1.74
CA SER A 144 -8.40 -1.17 -0.85
C SER A 144 -8.12 0.27 -1.30
N GLY A 145 -7.70 0.47 -2.55
CA GLY A 145 -7.38 1.80 -3.09
C GLY A 145 -8.62 2.67 -3.32
N GLY A 146 -9.67 2.12 -3.94
CA GLY A 146 -10.89 2.88 -4.22
C GLY A 146 -11.61 3.34 -2.96
N MET A 147 -11.67 2.50 -1.92
CA MET A 147 -12.22 2.88 -0.62
C MET A 147 -11.39 3.95 0.08
N ALA A 148 -10.05 3.88 0.00
CA ALA A 148 -9.16 4.87 0.59
C ALA A 148 -9.34 6.24 -0.09
N ALA A 149 -9.27 6.27 -1.42
CA ALA A 149 -9.48 7.48 -2.22
C ALA A 149 -10.86 8.09 -1.98
N SER A 150 -11.91 7.28 -1.96
CA SER A 150 -13.29 7.76 -1.77
C SER A 150 -13.47 8.51 -0.45
N LYS A 151 -12.95 7.95 0.65
CA LYS A 151 -13.06 8.56 1.97
C LYS A 151 -12.20 9.83 2.08
N GLU A 152 -10.96 9.78 1.60
CA GLU A 152 -10.05 10.93 1.64
C GLU A 152 -10.60 12.09 0.80
N ALA A 153 -11.12 11.81 -0.40
CA ALA A 153 -11.73 12.84 -1.25
C ALA A 153 -12.96 13.46 -0.58
N ALA A 154 -13.81 12.64 0.06
CA ALA A 154 -14.97 13.14 0.79
C ALA A 154 -14.58 13.99 2.02
N ASP A 155 -13.52 13.61 2.73
CA ASP A 155 -12.96 14.42 3.84
C ASP A 155 -12.43 15.78 3.36
N LEU A 156 -12.01 15.87 2.10
CA LEU A 156 -11.58 17.10 1.43
C LEU A 156 -12.75 17.85 0.77
N GLY A 157 -13.99 17.45 1.03
CA GLY A 157 -15.19 18.16 0.59
C GLY A 157 -15.76 17.73 -0.76
N ALA A 158 -15.18 16.73 -1.42
CA ALA A 158 -15.71 16.22 -2.69
C ALA A 158 -17.01 15.41 -2.50
N LYS A 159 -17.95 15.57 -3.42
CA LYS A 159 -19.12 14.71 -3.56
C LYS A 159 -18.74 13.44 -4.30
N VAL A 160 -18.67 12.33 -3.58
CA VAL A 160 -18.13 11.05 -4.10
C VAL A 160 -19.21 9.98 -4.25
N ALA A 161 -19.17 9.25 -5.35
CA ALA A 161 -19.80 7.93 -5.47
C ALA A 161 -18.74 6.83 -5.60
N CYS A 162 -18.92 5.74 -4.85
CA CYS A 162 -18.07 4.56 -4.90
C CYS A 162 -18.90 3.36 -5.37
N LEU A 163 -18.57 2.87 -6.57
CA LEU A 163 -19.20 1.71 -7.18
C LEU A 163 -18.39 0.46 -6.82
N ASP A 164 -19.08 -0.61 -6.44
CA ASP A 164 -18.47 -1.93 -6.30
C ASP A 164 -19.41 -2.99 -6.85
N PHE A 165 -18.86 -3.92 -7.62
CA PHE A 165 -19.61 -5.06 -8.13
C PHE A 165 -18.70 -6.28 -8.25
N VAL A 166 -19.01 -7.31 -7.48
CA VAL A 166 -18.26 -8.57 -7.50
C VAL A 166 -18.86 -9.51 -8.54
N LYS A 167 -18.21 -9.63 -9.70
CA LYS A 167 -18.52 -10.68 -10.66
C LYS A 167 -18.21 -12.04 -10.03
N PRO A 168 -19.14 -13.01 -10.04
CA PRO A 168 -18.86 -14.35 -9.53
C PRO A 168 -17.61 -14.95 -10.19
N SER A 169 -16.87 -15.77 -9.45
CA SER A 169 -15.85 -16.65 -10.05
C SER A 169 -16.52 -17.68 -10.98
N PRO A 170 -15.76 -18.42 -11.81
CA PRO A 170 -16.30 -19.53 -12.59
C PRO A 170 -17.06 -20.57 -11.73
N ALA A 171 -16.62 -20.77 -10.49
CA ALA A 171 -17.29 -21.65 -9.51
C ALA A 171 -18.53 -21.03 -8.85
N GLY A 172 -18.86 -19.76 -9.17
CA GLY A 172 -20.03 -19.05 -8.64
C GLY A 172 -19.79 -18.28 -7.35
N THR A 173 -18.55 -18.26 -6.83
CA THR A 173 -18.21 -17.58 -5.57
C THR A 173 -18.33 -16.06 -5.71
N THR A 174 -18.96 -15.41 -4.73
CA THR A 174 -19.10 -13.95 -4.65
C THR A 174 -18.93 -13.49 -3.19
N TRP A 175 -18.65 -12.21 -2.99
CA TRP A 175 -18.38 -11.64 -1.67
C TRP A 175 -18.89 -10.21 -1.50
N GLY A 176 -18.64 -9.62 -0.34
CA GLY A 176 -19.07 -8.28 0.04
C GLY A 176 -18.07 -7.17 -0.28
N LEU A 177 -18.42 -5.94 0.12
CA LEU A 177 -17.58 -4.75 -0.08
C LEU A 177 -16.21 -4.89 0.63
N GLY A 178 -15.16 -4.38 0.01
CA GLY A 178 -13.79 -4.35 0.55
C GLY A 178 -12.73 -4.88 -0.42
N GLY A 179 -13.15 -5.40 -1.58
CA GLY A 179 -12.28 -5.91 -2.64
C GLY A 179 -11.52 -7.18 -2.27
N THR A 180 -10.50 -7.50 -3.07
CA THR A 180 -9.73 -8.75 -3.00
C THR A 180 -9.12 -8.98 -1.62
N CYS A 181 -8.35 -8.02 -1.09
CA CYS A 181 -7.59 -8.23 0.14
C CYS A 181 -8.44 -8.61 1.36
N VAL A 182 -9.62 -7.98 1.48
CA VAL A 182 -10.55 -8.22 2.59
C VAL A 182 -11.22 -9.59 2.48
N ASN A 183 -11.62 -9.99 1.27
CA ASN A 183 -12.53 -11.12 1.09
C ASN A 183 -11.84 -12.41 0.65
N VAL A 184 -10.82 -12.31 -0.21
CA VAL A 184 -10.22 -13.45 -0.93
C VAL A 184 -8.71 -13.26 -1.14
N GLY A 185 -8.07 -12.54 -0.22
CA GLY A 185 -6.67 -12.14 -0.32
C GLY A 185 -6.02 -12.07 1.04
N CYS A 186 -5.35 -10.96 1.36
CA CYS A 186 -4.49 -10.83 2.52
C CYS A 186 -5.13 -11.26 3.85
N ILE A 187 -6.38 -10.87 4.12
CA ILE A 187 -7.06 -11.18 5.38
C ILE A 187 -7.28 -12.68 5.57
N PRO A 188 -8.07 -13.39 4.71
CA PRO A 188 -8.21 -14.82 4.87
C PRO A 188 -6.87 -15.56 4.72
N LYS A 189 -6.03 -15.19 3.74
CA LYS A 189 -4.70 -15.79 3.56
C LYS A 189 -3.90 -15.79 4.86
N LYS A 190 -3.77 -14.64 5.53
CA LYS A 190 -2.99 -14.51 6.77
C LYS A 190 -3.64 -15.28 7.93
N LEU A 191 -4.97 -15.32 8.01
CA LEU A 191 -5.67 -16.08 9.05
C LEU A 191 -5.51 -17.60 8.88
N PHE A 192 -5.57 -18.11 7.65
CA PHE A 192 -5.28 -19.51 7.36
C PHE A 192 -3.80 -19.86 7.63
N HIS A 193 -2.87 -18.98 7.24
CA HIS A 193 -1.44 -19.09 7.59
C HIS A 193 -1.21 -19.11 9.10
N ILE A 194 -1.85 -18.22 9.87
CA ILE A 194 -1.75 -18.26 11.33
C ILE A 194 -2.30 -19.59 11.88
N GLY A 195 -3.42 -20.08 11.35
CA GLY A 195 -3.95 -21.39 11.72
C GLY A 195 -2.98 -22.53 11.49
N SER A 196 -2.27 -22.54 10.35
CA SER A 196 -1.24 -23.55 10.07
C SER A 196 -0.03 -23.40 10.97
N MET A 197 0.47 -22.18 11.19
CA MET A 197 1.61 -21.92 12.07
C MET A 197 1.33 -22.31 13.53
N LEU A 198 0.11 -22.06 14.02
CA LEU A 198 -0.30 -22.47 15.37
C LEU A 198 -0.29 -23.99 15.51
N LYS A 199 -0.85 -24.72 14.53
CA LYS A 199 -0.83 -26.18 14.54
C LYS A 199 0.61 -26.69 14.54
N GLU A 200 1.44 -26.20 13.63
CA GLU A 200 2.86 -26.58 13.54
C GLU A 200 3.60 -26.30 14.85
N SER A 201 3.46 -25.11 15.43
CA SER A 201 4.14 -24.79 16.69
C SER A 201 3.69 -25.66 17.86
N ILE A 202 2.42 -26.01 17.96
CA ILE A 202 1.98 -26.90 19.06
C ILE A 202 2.53 -28.32 18.84
N GLN A 203 2.61 -28.79 17.59
CA GLN A 203 3.09 -30.14 17.27
C GLN A 203 4.62 -30.27 17.37
N GLU A 204 5.36 -29.34 16.78
CA GLU A 204 6.82 -29.38 16.65
C GLU A 204 7.57 -28.73 17.82
N ASP A 205 7.04 -27.61 18.36
CA ASP A 205 7.69 -26.87 19.44
C ASP A 205 7.14 -27.30 20.81
N GLY A 206 5.82 -27.48 20.92
CA GLY A 206 5.10 -27.74 22.17
C GLY A 206 5.78 -28.76 23.10
N PRO A 207 6.15 -29.96 22.62
CA PRO A 207 6.81 -30.97 23.46
C PRO A 207 8.12 -30.50 24.10
N SER A 208 8.95 -29.78 23.35
CA SER A 208 10.22 -29.22 23.84
C SER A 208 10.02 -28.13 24.89
N PHE A 209 8.88 -27.44 24.86
CA PHE A 209 8.48 -26.46 25.87
C PHE A 209 7.62 -27.07 27.00
N GLY A 210 7.54 -28.40 27.09
CA GLY A 210 6.85 -29.12 28.17
C GLY A 210 5.35 -29.29 27.98
N MET A 211 4.81 -29.02 26.79
CA MET A 211 3.39 -29.22 26.45
C MET A 211 3.07 -30.68 26.09
N ASN A 212 3.44 -31.62 26.96
CA ASN A 212 3.38 -33.06 26.68
C ASN A 212 1.99 -33.70 26.90
N ASN A 213 1.04 -32.97 27.51
CA ASN A 213 -0.25 -33.49 27.96
C ASN A 213 -1.43 -32.65 27.45
N LEU A 214 -1.39 -32.12 26.23
CA LEU A 214 -2.56 -31.44 25.68
C LEU A 214 -3.71 -32.45 25.58
N PRO A 215 -4.80 -32.29 26.35
CA PRO A 215 -5.90 -33.24 26.33
C PRO A 215 -6.63 -33.08 25.00
N LEU A 216 -6.32 -33.94 24.04
CA LEU A 216 -7.21 -34.21 22.92
C LEU A 216 -8.32 -35.10 23.46
N ASN A 217 -9.56 -34.83 23.06
CA ASN A 217 -10.73 -35.57 23.52
C ASN A 217 -10.53 -37.10 23.41
N GLY A 218 -10.27 -37.80 24.53
CA GLY A 218 -10.20 -39.26 24.55
C GLY A 218 -9.35 -39.85 25.66
N ASN A 219 -10.03 -40.41 26.67
CA ASN A 219 -9.61 -41.41 27.65
C ASN A 219 -8.13 -41.88 27.64
N GLY A 220 -7.31 -41.28 28.51
CA GLY A 220 -6.64 -42.00 29.60
C GLY A 220 -5.48 -42.96 29.33
N ASP A 221 -5.10 -43.26 28.09
CA ASP A 221 -3.99 -44.17 27.79
C ASP A 221 -2.84 -43.45 27.05
N GLU A 222 -1.62 -43.64 27.55
CA GLU A 222 -0.26 -43.23 27.11
C GLU A 222 -0.05 -42.01 26.17
N PRO A 223 0.98 -41.18 26.41
CA PRO A 223 1.27 -40.00 25.58
C PRO A 223 1.75 -40.40 24.18
N GLN A 224 0.82 -40.59 23.26
CA GLN A 224 1.07 -40.48 21.82
C GLN A 224 1.11 -38.98 21.48
N HIS A 225 2.02 -38.58 20.58
CA HIS A 225 2.12 -37.19 20.11
C HIS A 225 0.72 -36.60 19.83
N PRO A 226 0.43 -35.36 20.25
CA PRO A 226 -0.90 -34.79 20.07
C PRO A 226 -1.22 -34.69 18.57
N ASP A 227 -2.06 -35.59 18.06
CA ASP A 227 -2.68 -35.45 16.75
C ASP A 227 -3.77 -34.38 16.85
N ILE A 228 -3.33 -33.12 16.85
CA ILE A 228 -4.21 -31.95 16.92
C ILE A 228 -5.05 -31.95 15.65
N GLN A 229 -6.27 -32.44 15.78
CA GLN A 229 -7.23 -32.44 14.70
C GLN A 229 -7.59 -31.00 14.35
N HIS A 230 -7.28 -30.61 13.12
CA HIS A 230 -7.67 -29.32 12.57
C HIS A 230 -9.04 -29.43 11.90
N SER A 231 -9.99 -28.56 12.30
CA SER A 231 -11.27 -28.41 11.63
C SER A 231 -11.21 -27.30 10.59
N TRP A 232 -11.18 -27.67 9.31
CA TRP A 232 -11.22 -26.73 8.19
C TRP A 232 -12.50 -25.89 8.26
N GLU A 233 -13.63 -26.54 8.51
CA GLU A 233 -14.96 -25.96 8.54
C GLU A 233 -15.06 -24.88 9.61
N GLU A 234 -14.54 -25.14 10.81
CA GLU A 234 -14.56 -24.19 11.93
C GLU A 234 -13.65 -22.98 11.67
N LEU A 235 -12.41 -23.21 11.19
CA LEU A 235 -11.52 -22.12 10.80
C LEU A 235 -12.16 -21.26 9.71
N ARG A 236 -12.68 -21.89 8.66
CA ARG A 236 -13.34 -21.23 7.54
C ARG A 236 -14.56 -20.43 7.99
N GLU A 237 -15.41 -20.97 8.86
CA GLU A 237 -16.58 -20.26 9.40
C GLU A 237 -16.16 -19.01 10.20
N ASN A 238 -15.17 -19.14 11.07
CA ASN A 238 -14.64 -18.03 11.86
C ASN A 238 -14.05 -16.93 10.97
N VAL A 239 -13.26 -17.30 9.96
CA VAL A 239 -12.69 -16.37 8.99
C VAL A 239 -13.79 -15.63 8.23
N ILE A 240 -14.82 -16.34 7.74
CA ILE A 240 -15.92 -15.71 7.00
C ILE A 240 -16.76 -14.79 7.88
N ASN A 241 -17.01 -15.16 9.14
CA ASN A 241 -17.71 -14.30 10.08
C ASN A 241 -16.93 -13.01 10.33
N TYR A 242 -15.61 -13.10 10.45
CA TYR A 242 -14.75 -11.91 10.53
C TYR A 242 -14.83 -11.05 9.27
N ILE A 243 -14.74 -11.64 8.07
CA ILE A 243 -14.86 -10.93 6.79
C ILE A 243 -16.22 -10.23 6.65
N ARG A 244 -17.32 -10.90 7.00
CA ARG A 244 -18.67 -10.30 7.01
C ARG A 244 -18.71 -9.06 7.91
N SER A 245 -18.06 -9.11 9.07
CA SER A 245 -17.94 -7.96 9.97
C SER A 245 -17.19 -6.80 9.31
N LEU A 246 -16.11 -7.08 8.55
CA LEU A 246 -15.36 -6.07 7.80
C LEU A 246 -16.20 -5.46 6.68
N ASN A 247 -16.92 -6.29 5.90
CA ASN A 247 -17.80 -5.80 4.84
C ASN A 247 -18.84 -4.81 5.40
N PHE A 248 -19.44 -5.12 6.56
CA PHE A 248 -20.36 -4.23 7.25
C PHE A 248 -19.68 -2.93 7.68
N LYS A 249 -18.53 -3.01 8.37
CA LYS A 249 -17.75 -1.84 8.82
C LYS A 249 -17.36 -0.93 7.65
N TYR A 250 -16.99 -1.48 6.50
CA TYR A 250 -16.66 -0.67 5.32
C TYR A 250 -17.87 0.10 4.78
N ARG A 251 -19.05 -0.53 4.71
CA ARG A 251 -20.29 0.16 4.31
C ARG A 251 -20.64 1.29 5.28
N VAL A 252 -20.49 1.05 6.59
CA VAL A 252 -20.71 2.07 7.62
C VAL A 252 -19.77 3.25 7.44
N ARG A 253 -18.46 3.00 7.26
CA ARG A 253 -17.45 4.05 7.07
C ARG A 253 -17.69 4.91 5.84
N LEU A 254 -18.15 4.33 4.72
CA LEU A 254 -18.52 5.13 3.54
C LEU A 254 -19.68 6.07 3.86
N ARG A 255 -20.71 5.55 4.53
CA ARG A 255 -21.89 6.34 4.91
C ARG A 255 -21.55 7.46 5.89
N GLU A 256 -20.71 7.19 6.90
CA GLU A 256 -20.25 8.21 7.86
C GLU A 256 -19.50 9.36 7.18
N LYS A 257 -18.84 9.09 6.06
CA LYS A 257 -18.11 10.06 5.24
C LYS A 257 -18.97 10.66 4.13
N ASN A 258 -20.28 10.40 4.12
CA ASN A 258 -21.22 10.84 3.07
C ASN A 258 -20.84 10.39 1.65
N VAL A 259 -20.10 9.29 1.51
CA VAL A 259 -19.81 8.67 0.20
C VAL A 259 -21.03 7.86 -0.23
N THR A 260 -21.53 8.12 -1.44
CA THR A 260 -22.63 7.34 -2.02
C THR A 260 -22.11 5.97 -2.47
N TYR A 261 -22.43 4.92 -1.73
CA TYR A 261 -22.07 3.56 -2.10
C TYR A 261 -23.11 2.94 -3.06
N LEU A 262 -22.66 2.49 -4.23
CA LEU A 262 -23.48 1.85 -5.25
C LEU A 262 -22.99 0.43 -5.53
N ASN A 263 -23.77 -0.59 -5.15
CA ASN A 263 -23.48 -1.98 -5.51
C ASN A 263 -23.90 -2.25 -6.97
N LYS A 264 -23.18 -1.65 -7.91
CA LYS A 264 -23.49 -1.62 -9.33
C LYS A 264 -22.22 -1.71 -10.18
N LEU A 265 -22.32 -2.41 -11.30
CA LEU A 265 -21.28 -2.45 -12.33
C LEU A 265 -21.35 -1.16 -13.14
N GLY A 266 -20.24 -0.42 -13.23
CA GLY A 266 -20.13 0.80 -14.03
C GLY A 266 -19.50 0.53 -15.40
N ARG A 267 -20.02 1.19 -16.44
CA ARG A 267 -19.47 1.17 -17.81
C ARG A 267 -19.52 2.58 -18.40
N PHE A 268 -18.42 3.03 -18.97
CA PHE A 268 -18.33 4.31 -19.66
C PHE A 268 -19.20 4.33 -20.90
N VAL A 269 -20.07 5.35 -20.97
CA VAL A 269 -20.85 5.71 -22.17
C VAL A 269 -20.08 6.78 -22.94
N ASP A 270 -19.55 7.77 -22.22
CA ASP A 270 -18.70 8.84 -22.72
C ASP A 270 -17.75 9.30 -21.60
N LYS A 271 -17.03 10.41 -21.84
CA LYS A 271 -16.00 10.95 -20.93
C LYS A 271 -16.51 11.34 -19.55
N HIS A 272 -17.80 11.63 -19.39
CA HIS A 272 -18.39 12.12 -18.14
C HIS A 272 -19.63 11.35 -17.69
N THR A 273 -20.05 10.32 -18.42
CA THR A 273 -21.24 9.53 -18.13
C THR A 273 -20.93 8.05 -17.96
N LEU A 274 -21.37 7.46 -16.84
CA LEU A 274 -21.40 6.01 -16.62
C LEU A 274 -22.83 5.48 -16.72
N GLU A 275 -23.00 4.40 -17.46
CA GLU A 275 -24.12 3.48 -17.26
C GLU A 275 -23.79 2.60 -16.05
N VAL A 276 -24.73 2.48 -15.12
CA VAL A 276 -24.58 1.68 -13.89
C VAL A 276 -25.67 0.64 -13.80
N LYS A 277 -25.26 -0.63 -13.75
CA LYS A 277 -26.12 -1.82 -13.74
C LYS A 277 -26.15 -2.45 -12.36
N ASP A 278 -27.33 -2.62 -11.77
CA ASP A 278 -27.47 -3.34 -10.50
C ASP A 278 -27.48 -4.87 -10.66
N LYS A 279 -27.47 -5.59 -9.53
CA LYS A 279 -27.53 -7.07 -9.51
C LYS A 279 -28.78 -7.67 -10.17
N LYS A 280 -29.87 -6.90 -10.31
CA LYS A 280 -31.10 -7.33 -10.99
C LYS A 280 -31.08 -6.99 -12.48
N GLY A 281 -30.00 -6.38 -12.97
CA GLY A 281 -29.85 -5.96 -14.35
C GLY A 281 -30.50 -4.62 -14.68
N LYS A 282 -31.03 -3.87 -13.70
CA LYS A 282 -31.61 -2.55 -13.95
C LYS A 282 -30.50 -1.55 -14.26
N LEU A 283 -30.66 -0.86 -15.38
CA LEU A 283 -29.76 0.19 -15.86
C LEU A 283 -30.20 1.56 -15.35
N SER A 284 -29.23 2.43 -15.13
CA SER A 284 -29.37 3.84 -14.80
C SER A 284 -28.09 4.56 -15.22
N GLN A 285 -28.07 5.88 -15.25
CA GLN A 285 -26.87 6.66 -15.55
C GLN A 285 -26.52 7.57 -14.38
N ILE A 286 -25.23 7.86 -14.26
CA ILE A 286 -24.68 8.89 -13.37
C ILE A 286 -23.59 9.65 -14.14
N THR A 287 -23.42 10.92 -13.79
CA THR A 287 -22.38 11.78 -14.37
C THR A 287 -21.32 12.16 -13.34
N SER A 288 -20.08 12.36 -13.78
CA SER A 288 -19.03 12.84 -12.90
C SER A 288 -17.96 13.63 -13.62
N SER A 289 -17.34 14.55 -12.90
CA SER A 289 -16.22 15.28 -13.46
C SER A 289 -14.96 14.43 -13.60
N ARG A 290 -14.68 13.56 -12.63
CA ARG A 290 -13.47 12.75 -12.58
C ARG A 290 -13.80 11.30 -12.27
N PHE A 291 -13.00 10.39 -12.80
CA PHE A 291 -13.14 8.96 -12.53
C PHE A 291 -11.85 8.38 -11.99
N LEU A 292 -11.98 7.57 -10.94
CA LEU A 292 -10.91 6.72 -10.46
C LEU A 292 -11.27 5.26 -10.72
N ILE A 293 -10.46 4.58 -11.54
CA ILE A 293 -10.56 3.15 -11.80
C ILE A 293 -9.69 2.42 -10.76
N ALA A 294 -10.32 1.63 -9.90
CA ALA A 294 -9.71 0.87 -8.81
C ALA A 294 -10.23 -0.57 -8.76
N VAL A 295 -10.47 -1.17 -9.93
CA VAL A 295 -11.10 -2.49 -10.11
C VAL A 295 -10.20 -3.68 -9.77
N GLY A 296 -8.90 -3.44 -9.59
CA GLY A 296 -7.92 -4.49 -9.27
C GLY A 296 -7.75 -5.52 -10.38
N GLY A 297 -7.22 -6.70 -10.02
CA GLY A 297 -7.13 -7.86 -10.90
C GLY A 297 -7.93 -9.07 -10.41
N ARG A 298 -8.22 -10.00 -11.32
CA ARG A 298 -8.87 -11.31 -11.06
C ARG A 298 -7.93 -12.47 -11.44
N PRO A 299 -8.06 -13.65 -10.82
CA PRO A 299 -7.26 -14.82 -11.17
C PRO A 299 -7.34 -15.15 -12.66
N THR A 300 -6.20 -15.48 -13.26
CA THR A 300 -6.14 -15.93 -14.66
C THR A 300 -6.51 -17.41 -14.72
N PRO A 301 -7.53 -17.81 -15.50
CA PRO A 301 -7.91 -19.22 -15.65
C PRO A 301 -6.78 -20.06 -16.27
N LEU A 302 -6.78 -21.37 -15.97
CA LEU A 302 -5.88 -22.31 -16.65
C LEU A 302 -6.29 -22.45 -18.12
N ALA A 303 -5.33 -22.32 -19.03
CA ALA A 303 -5.59 -22.30 -20.47
C ALA A 303 -5.71 -23.70 -21.12
N CYS A 304 -5.61 -24.77 -20.33
CA CYS A 304 -5.74 -26.14 -20.82
C CYS A 304 -7.22 -26.58 -20.91
N PRO A 305 -7.56 -27.58 -21.74
CA PRO A 305 -8.90 -28.18 -21.72
C PRO A 305 -9.28 -28.68 -20.32
N GLY A 306 -10.49 -28.37 -19.87
CA GLY A 306 -10.96 -28.65 -18.51
C GLY A 306 -10.42 -27.70 -17.44
N GLY A 307 -9.68 -26.66 -17.83
CA GLY A 307 -9.11 -25.67 -16.91
C GLY A 307 -10.14 -24.95 -16.04
N GLU A 308 -11.41 -24.90 -16.48
CA GLU A 308 -12.57 -24.41 -15.74
C GLU A 308 -12.95 -25.27 -14.51
N LEU A 309 -12.46 -26.51 -14.42
CA LEU A 309 -12.60 -27.37 -13.24
C LEU A 309 -11.71 -26.90 -12.08
N ALA A 310 -10.67 -26.12 -12.37
CA ALA A 310 -9.82 -25.56 -11.33
C ALA A 310 -10.50 -24.37 -10.65
N ILE A 311 -10.44 -24.36 -9.33
CA ILE A 311 -10.79 -23.19 -8.52
C ILE A 311 -9.60 -22.23 -8.46
N SER A 312 -9.80 -21.08 -7.83
CA SER A 312 -8.75 -20.07 -7.64
C SER A 312 -8.67 -19.60 -6.18
N SER A 313 -7.76 -18.66 -5.91
CA SER A 313 -7.72 -17.97 -4.61
C SER A 313 -9.04 -17.25 -4.28
N ASP A 314 -9.85 -16.92 -5.29
CA ASP A 314 -11.16 -16.31 -5.09
C ASP A 314 -12.16 -17.28 -4.42
N ASP A 315 -11.86 -18.59 -4.44
CA ASP A 315 -12.78 -19.66 -4.04
C ASP A 315 -12.31 -20.38 -2.78
N VAL A 316 -11.00 -20.68 -2.69
CA VAL A 316 -10.41 -21.57 -1.68
C VAL A 316 -10.78 -21.19 -0.24
N PHE A 317 -10.80 -19.91 0.08
CA PHE A 317 -11.11 -19.43 1.44
C PHE A 317 -12.58 -19.61 1.85
N SER A 318 -13.44 -19.98 0.89
CA SER A 318 -14.88 -20.11 1.09
C SER A 318 -15.40 -21.53 0.93
N LEU A 319 -14.54 -22.49 0.56
CA LEU A 319 -14.92 -23.90 0.43
C LEU A 319 -15.59 -24.40 1.71
N GLU A 320 -16.77 -24.99 1.56
CA GLU A 320 -17.58 -25.47 2.68
C GLU A 320 -17.03 -26.75 3.32
N LYS A 321 -16.24 -27.51 2.56
CA LYS A 321 -15.59 -28.74 3.01
C LYS A 321 -14.08 -28.61 2.85
N ASN A 322 -13.35 -29.39 3.62
CA ASN A 322 -11.92 -29.59 3.43
C ASN A 322 -11.61 -29.87 1.94
N PRO A 323 -10.62 -29.20 1.33
CA PRO A 323 -10.31 -29.35 -0.10
C PRO A 323 -9.72 -30.73 -0.46
N GLY A 324 -9.38 -31.57 0.51
CA GLY A 324 -8.76 -32.88 0.26
C GLY A 324 -7.41 -32.75 -0.43
N LYS A 325 -6.95 -33.83 -1.08
CA LYS A 325 -5.69 -33.83 -1.83
C LYS A 325 -5.70 -32.72 -2.88
N THR A 326 -4.80 -31.75 -2.75
CA THR A 326 -4.85 -30.50 -3.50
C THR A 326 -3.63 -30.31 -4.41
N LEU A 327 -3.87 -29.93 -5.67
CA LEU A 327 -2.86 -29.44 -6.60
C LEU A 327 -2.91 -27.92 -6.69
N CYS A 328 -1.83 -27.22 -6.32
CA CYS A 328 -1.62 -25.81 -6.62
C CYS A 328 -0.84 -25.65 -7.92
N VAL A 329 -1.45 -25.03 -8.94
CA VAL A 329 -0.81 -24.79 -10.24
C VAL A 329 -0.26 -23.38 -10.28
N GLY A 330 1.07 -23.26 -10.29
CA GLY A 330 1.76 -21.98 -10.27
C GLY A 330 2.83 -21.92 -9.20
N ALA A 331 3.66 -20.89 -9.30
CA ALA A 331 4.82 -20.69 -8.44
C ALA A 331 4.93 -19.23 -7.96
N SER A 332 3.81 -18.52 -7.97
CA SER A 332 3.66 -17.17 -7.43
C SER A 332 3.58 -17.21 -5.90
N TYR A 333 3.69 -16.06 -5.24
CA TYR A 333 3.49 -15.98 -3.79
C TYR A 333 2.12 -16.54 -3.39
N ILE A 334 1.05 -16.28 -4.15
CA ILE A 334 -0.29 -16.84 -3.89
C ILE A 334 -0.25 -18.37 -3.87
N SER A 335 0.41 -18.98 -4.86
CA SER A 335 0.49 -20.44 -4.96
C SER A 335 1.23 -21.04 -3.76
N LEU A 336 2.37 -20.45 -3.39
CA LEU A 336 3.21 -20.99 -2.32
C LEU A 336 2.62 -20.73 -0.93
N GLU A 337 1.99 -19.58 -0.71
CA GLU A 337 1.26 -19.28 0.53
C GLU A 337 0.08 -20.25 0.71
N CYS A 338 -0.71 -20.47 -0.35
CA CYS A 338 -1.79 -21.46 -0.32
C CYS A 338 -1.27 -22.87 -0.08
N ALA A 339 -0.25 -23.30 -0.82
CA ALA A 339 0.31 -24.62 -0.65
C ALA A 339 0.88 -24.84 0.76
N GLY A 340 1.54 -23.80 1.29
CA GLY A 340 2.12 -23.80 2.62
C GLY A 340 1.09 -23.97 3.72
N PHE A 341 0.05 -23.13 3.76
CA PHE A 341 -0.96 -23.27 4.80
C PHE A 341 -1.76 -24.57 4.65
N LEU A 342 -2.05 -25.03 3.42
CA LEU A 342 -2.76 -26.30 3.22
C LEU A 342 -1.96 -27.47 3.79
N ALA A 343 -0.68 -27.57 3.44
CA ALA A 343 0.22 -28.60 3.97
C ALA A 343 0.37 -28.50 5.49
N GLY A 344 0.57 -27.29 6.05
CA GLY A 344 0.67 -27.10 7.50
C GLY A 344 -0.62 -27.48 8.25
N LEU A 345 -1.79 -27.30 7.63
CA LEU A 345 -3.07 -27.79 8.15
C LEU A 345 -3.23 -29.32 8.03
N GLY A 346 -2.32 -30.02 7.35
CA GLY A 346 -2.29 -31.48 7.20
C GLY A 346 -2.90 -31.99 5.89
N ILE A 347 -3.09 -31.12 4.91
CA ILE A 347 -3.69 -31.48 3.62
C ILE A 347 -2.58 -31.93 2.65
N ASP A 348 -2.76 -33.09 2.00
CA ASP A 348 -1.82 -33.58 0.98
C ASP A 348 -1.77 -32.60 -0.20
N THR A 349 -0.68 -31.85 -0.28
CA THR A 349 -0.57 -30.69 -1.17
C THR A 349 0.62 -30.83 -2.11
N THR A 350 0.33 -30.65 -3.40
CA THR A 350 1.34 -30.67 -4.47
C THR A 350 1.35 -29.35 -5.21
N VAL A 351 2.53 -28.82 -5.55
CA VAL A 351 2.71 -27.61 -6.36
C VAL A 351 3.28 -28.00 -7.73
N ALA A 352 2.58 -27.62 -8.80
CA ALA A 352 3.08 -27.74 -10.17
C ALA A 352 3.78 -26.44 -10.61
N VAL A 353 5.06 -26.55 -10.91
CA VAL A 353 5.95 -25.42 -11.22
C VAL A 353 6.41 -25.51 -12.66
N ARG A 354 6.06 -24.49 -13.48
CA ARG A 354 6.52 -24.42 -14.88
C ARG A 354 8.02 -24.18 -15.02
N SER A 355 8.61 -23.36 -14.13
CA SER A 355 10.01 -22.92 -14.26
C SER A 355 10.66 -22.71 -12.89
N ILE A 356 10.55 -21.51 -12.32
CA ILE A 356 11.16 -21.11 -11.04
C ILE A 356 10.09 -20.61 -10.06
N LEU A 357 10.41 -20.67 -8.76
CA LEU A 357 9.58 -20.10 -7.69
C LEU A 357 9.74 -18.59 -7.59
N LEU A 358 8.66 -17.89 -7.24
CA LEU A 358 8.66 -16.46 -6.90
C LEU A 358 9.40 -15.59 -7.93
N ARG A 359 9.13 -15.77 -9.23
CA ARG A 359 9.77 -14.95 -10.29
C ARG A 359 9.68 -13.46 -9.94
N GLY A 360 10.82 -12.77 -9.99
CA GLY A 360 10.96 -11.35 -9.64
C GLY A 360 11.33 -11.09 -8.17
N PHE A 361 11.48 -12.12 -7.35
CA PHE A 361 12.06 -12.02 -6.01
C PHE A 361 13.53 -12.47 -6.01
N ASP A 362 14.23 -12.24 -4.91
CA ASP A 362 15.57 -12.78 -4.70
C ASP A 362 15.64 -14.32 -4.81
N ARG A 363 16.64 -14.84 -5.53
CA ARG A 363 16.74 -16.28 -5.87
C ARG A 363 17.16 -17.14 -4.70
N GLU A 364 18.14 -16.70 -3.94
CA GLU A 364 18.63 -17.42 -2.77
C GLU A 364 17.53 -17.57 -1.72
N CYS A 365 16.74 -16.51 -1.49
CA CYS A 365 15.58 -16.59 -0.61
C CYS A 365 14.50 -17.53 -1.17
N ALA A 366 14.23 -17.51 -2.48
CA ALA A 366 13.25 -18.40 -3.10
C ALA A 366 13.65 -19.89 -3.01
N ASP A 367 14.94 -20.19 -3.16
CA ASP A 367 15.47 -21.55 -3.06
C ASP A 367 15.41 -22.08 -1.62
N LYS A 368 15.68 -21.21 -0.63
CA LYS A 368 15.51 -21.56 0.79
C LYS A 368 14.03 -21.82 1.15
N ILE A 369 13.10 -21.06 0.59
CA ILE A 369 11.66 -21.33 0.74
C ILE A 369 11.29 -22.68 0.12
N ASP A 370 11.81 -23.00 -1.07
CA ASP A 370 11.59 -24.31 -1.72
C ASP A 370 12.04 -25.45 -0.81
N ALA A 371 13.28 -25.37 -0.31
CA ALA A 371 13.86 -26.37 0.59
C ALA A 371 13.03 -26.54 1.88
N TYR A 372 12.61 -25.43 2.50
CA TYR A 372 11.77 -25.47 3.69
C TYR A 372 10.43 -26.14 3.42
N MET A 373 9.73 -25.74 2.35
CA MET A 373 8.41 -26.28 2.02
C MET A 373 8.46 -27.76 1.67
N VAL A 374 9.46 -28.22 0.91
CA VAL A 374 9.69 -29.64 0.62
C VAL A 374 9.87 -30.43 1.91
N LYS A 375 10.72 -29.93 2.82
CA LYS A 375 10.99 -30.60 4.09
C LYS A 375 9.73 -30.72 4.96
N HIS A 376 8.87 -29.70 4.94
CA HIS A 376 7.64 -29.65 5.72
C HIS A 376 6.41 -30.16 4.94
N GLY A 377 6.62 -31.12 4.02
CA GLY A 377 5.55 -31.94 3.47
C GLY A 377 4.89 -31.44 2.18
N VAL A 378 5.29 -30.29 1.63
CA VAL A 378 4.80 -29.84 0.33
C VAL A 378 5.50 -30.61 -0.80
N LYS A 379 4.74 -31.26 -1.66
CA LYS A 379 5.28 -31.96 -2.84
C LYS A 379 5.44 -30.98 -3.99
N PHE A 380 6.50 -31.11 -4.79
CA PHE A 380 6.71 -30.27 -5.98
C PHE A 380 6.87 -31.12 -7.23
N LYS A 381 6.03 -30.86 -8.24
CA LYS A 381 6.25 -31.32 -9.62
C LYS A 381 6.87 -30.16 -10.40
N ARG A 382 8.16 -30.28 -10.70
CA ARG A 382 8.95 -29.22 -11.34
C ARG A 382 8.96 -29.38 -12.86
N GLN A 383 9.13 -28.26 -13.56
CA GLN A 383 9.16 -28.16 -15.02
C GLN A 383 7.94 -28.77 -15.72
N VAL A 384 6.77 -28.68 -15.10
CA VAL A 384 5.51 -29.18 -15.65
C VAL A 384 4.41 -28.14 -15.62
N THR A 385 3.45 -28.30 -16.51
CA THR A 385 2.17 -27.60 -16.51
C THR A 385 1.03 -28.58 -16.75
N PRO A 386 -0.18 -28.33 -16.22
CA PRO A 386 -1.35 -29.10 -16.62
C PRO A 386 -1.59 -28.98 -18.14
N ALA A 387 -1.67 -30.13 -18.81
CA ALA A 387 -2.03 -30.25 -20.22
C ALA A 387 -3.54 -30.47 -20.39
N LYS A 388 -4.19 -31.12 -19.43
CA LYS A 388 -5.63 -31.40 -19.43
C LYS A 388 -6.15 -31.67 -18.02
N LEU A 389 -7.35 -31.22 -17.70
CA LEU A 389 -8.11 -31.58 -16.50
C LEU A 389 -9.38 -32.34 -16.91
N GLU A 390 -9.71 -33.41 -16.19
CA GLU A 390 -10.91 -34.22 -16.42
C GLU A 390 -11.59 -34.59 -15.10
N GLN A 391 -12.90 -34.41 -15.02
CA GLN A 391 -13.69 -34.88 -13.88
C GLN A 391 -13.83 -36.42 -13.93
N ILE A 392 -13.38 -37.12 -12.89
CA ILE A 392 -13.47 -38.57 -12.73
C ILE A 392 -14.12 -38.88 -11.37
N GLY A 393 -15.43 -39.16 -11.38
CA GLY A 393 -16.20 -39.30 -10.15
C GLY A 393 -16.21 -37.99 -9.35
N GLU A 394 -15.77 -38.04 -8.09
CA GLU A 394 -15.64 -36.86 -7.22
C GLU A 394 -14.27 -36.16 -7.35
N LYS A 395 -13.33 -36.74 -8.10
CA LYS A 395 -11.96 -36.23 -8.26
C LYS A 395 -11.72 -35.58 -9.62
N ILE A 396 -10.63 -34.82 -9.70
CA ILE A 396 -10.09 -34.24 -10.93
C ILE A 396 -8.81 -34.99 -11.29
N LYS A 397 -8.81 -35.64 -12.44
CA LYS A 397 -7.61 -36.19 -13.05
C LYS A 397 -6.88 -35.07 -13.79
N VAL A 398 -5.61 -34.89 -13.48
CA VAL A 398 -4.73 -33.92 -14.14
C VAL A 398 -3.70 -34.67 -14.96
N THR A 399 -3.71 -34.43 -16.27
CA THR A 399 -2.63 -34.85 -17.17
C THR A 399 -1.62 -33.71 -17.27
N PHE A 400 -0.36 -33.98 -16.94
CA PHE A 400 0.72 -33.01 -17.01
C PHE A 400 1.41 -33.02 -18.37
N SER A 401 2.17 -31.95 -18.65
CA SER A 401 2.91 -31.76 -19.90
C SER A 401 4.01 -32.79 -20.15
N ASP A 402 4.45 -33.50 -19.11
CA ASP A 402 5.41 -34.60 -19.21
C ASP A 402 4.74 -35.97 -19.50
N GLY A 403 3.42 -35.99 -19.66
CA GLY A 403 2.63 -37.19 -19.91
C GLY A 403 2.24 -37.98 -18.66
N THR A 404 2.61 -37.51 -17.46
CA THR A 404 2.16 -38.14 -16.21
C THR A 404 0.73 -37.74 -15.87
N ASP A 405 0.03 -38.63 -15.18
CA ASP A 405 -1.33 -38.41 -14.70
C ASP A 405 -1.36 -38.50 -13.17
N GLU A 406 -2.18 -37.67 -12.53
CA GLU A 406 -2.45 -37.77 -11.11
C GLU A 406 -3.85 -37.26 -10.76
N GLU A 407 -4.50 -37.89 -9.77
CA GLU A 407 -5.82 -37.49 -9.29
C GLU A 407 -5.73 -36.63 -8.03
N PHE A 408 -6.57 -35.60 -7.99
CA PHE A 408 -6.71 -34.64 -6.90
C PHE A 408 -8.17 -34.42 -6.56
N ASP A 409 -8.48 -34.13 -5.31
CA ASP A 409 -9.81 -33.71 -4.89
C ASP A 409 -10.06 -32.24 -5.29
N THR A 410 -9.01 -31.40 -5.23
CA THR A 410 -9.05 -29.98 -5.62
C THR A 410 -7.87 -29.59 -6.51
N VAL A 411 -8.12 -28.78 -7.54
CA VAL A 411 -7.08 -28.09 -8.31
C VAL A 411 -7.23 -26.58 -8.15
N LEU A 412 -6.18 -25.91 -7.69
CA LEU A 412 -6.12 -24.47 -7.43
C LEU A 412 -5.21 -23.79 -8.46
N GLY A 413 -5.77 -22.96 -9.35
CA GLY A 413 -5.04 -22.14 -10.29
C GLY A 413 -4.51 -20.84 -9.67
N ALA A 414 -3.19 -20.68 -9.62
CA ALA A 414 -2.48 -19.51 -9.09
C ALA A 414 -1.38 -19.01 -10.03
N ILE A 415 -1.69 -18.95 -11.34
CA ILE A 415 -0.75 -18.64 -12.42
C ILE A 415 -0.60 -17.15 -12.76
N GLY A 416 -1.19 -16.26 -11.95
CA GLY A 416 -1.18 -14.82 -12.13
C GLY A 416 -2.59 -14.21 -12.16
N ARG A 417 -2.66 -12.89 -12.24
CA ARG A 417 -3.91 -12.13 -12.24
C ARG A 417 -3.93 -11.18 -13.45
N THR A 418 -5.12 -10.93 -13.97
CA THR A 418 -5.35 -9.99 -15.08
C THR A 418 -6.24 -8.85 -14.59
N ALA A 419 -5.97 -7.62 -15.02
CA ALA A 419 -6.75 -6.45 -14.62
C ALA A 419 -8.22 -6.57 -15.08
N ASP A 420 -9.16 -6.16 -14.22
CA ASP A 420 -10.59 -6.36 -14.48
C ASP A 420 -11.24 -5.20 -15.27
N THR A 421 -10.71 -4.91 -16.46
CA THR A 421 -11.05 -3.72 -17.25
C THR A 421 -12.02 -3.96 -18.42
N GLU A 422 -12.25 -5.21 -18.80
CA GLU A 422 -12.96 -5.61 -20.03
C GLU A 422 -14.36 -4.99 -20.17
N GLN A 423 -15.13 -4.96 -19.08
CA GLN A 423 -16.53 -4.49 -19.10
C GLN A 423 -16.68 -2.99 -18.81
N LEU A 424 -15.58 -2.27 -18.61
CA LEU A 424 -15.63 -0.85 -18.26
C LEU A 424 -15.93 0.05 -19.46
N GLY A 425 -15.77 -0.43 -20.70
CA GLY A 425 -15.99 0.40 -21.90
C GLY A 425 -14.91 1.47 -22.10
N LEU A 426 -13.65 1.13 -21.78
CA LEU A 426 -12.50 2.05 -21.84
C LEU A 426 -12.27 2.67 -23.24
N ASP A 427 -12.62 1.96 -24.31
CA ASP A 427 -12.53 2.46 -25.68
C ASP A 427 -13.40 3.71 -25.90
N ASN A 428 -14.55 3.81 -25.23
CA ASN A 428 -15.47 4.94 -25.35
C ASN A 428 -14.88 6.25 -24.80
N VAL A 429 -13.83 6.15 -23.99
CA VAL A 429 -13.17 7.27 -23.32
C VAL A 429 -11.70 7.41 -23.70
N GLY A 430 -11.21 6.56 -24.61
CA GLY A 430 -9.84 6.61 -25.12
C GLY A 430 -8.78 6.29 -24.08
N VAL A 431 -9.03 5.37 -23.15
CA VAL A 431 -8.04 4.94 -22.15
C VAL A 431 -7.16 3.83 -22.72
N ASP A 432 -5.86 4.10 -22.82
CA ASP A 432 -4.87 3.14 -23.30
C ASP A 432 -4.60 2.06 -22.24
N ILE A 433 -4.59 0.80 -22.69
CA ILE A 433 -4.30 -0.37 -21.86
C ILE A 433 -3.18 -1.22 -22.46
N ASN A 434 -2.40 -1.88 -21.61
CA ASN A 434 -1.46 -2.90 -22.05
C ASN A 434 -2.27 -4.13 -22.53
N PRO A 435 -2.11 -4.56 -23.81
CA PRO A 435 -2.94 -5.62 -24.38
C PRO A 435 -2.70 -6.99 -23.73
N LYS A 436 -1.54 -7.20 -23.08
CA LYS A 436 -1.15 -8.49 -22.48
C LYS A 436 -1.81 -8.74 -21.13
N ASN A 437 -1.86 -7.73 -20.26
CA ASN A 437 -2.33 -7.85 -18.87
C ASN A 437 -3.59 -7.00 -18.58
N LYS A 438 -4.06 -6.25 -19.59
CA LYS A 438 -5.25 -5.37 -19.55
C LYS A 438 -5.16 -4.20 -18.57
N LYS A 439 -3.97 -3.93 -18.04
CA LYS A 439 -3.71 -2.81 -17.12
C LYS A 439 -3.72 -1.48 -17.85
N ILE A 440 -4.12 -0.43 -17.13
CA ILE A 440 -4.18 0.94 -17.63
C ILE A 440 -2.78 1.53 -17.66
N LEU A 441 -2.42 2.16 -18.78
CA LEU A 441 -1.19 2.92 -18.90
C LEU A 441 -1.37 4.28 -18.21
N GLY A 442 -0.54 4.56 -17.21
CA GLY A 442 -0.65 5.77 -16.41
C GLY A 442 0.67 6.31 -15.90
N LYS A 443 0.66 7.58 -15.49
CA LYS A 443 1.77 8.29 -14.85
C LYS A 443 1.22 9.10 -13.68
N LEU A 444 1.82 8.96 -12.49
CA LEU A 444 1.33 9.59 -11.25
C LEU A 444 -0.16 9.32 -11.02
N GLU A 445 -0.57 8.06 -11.12
CA GLU A 445 -1.97 7.59 -11.03
C GLU A 445 -2.94 8.15 -12.10
N GLN A 446 -2.52 9.03 -13.01
CA GLN A 446 -3.36 9.55 -14.09
C GLN A 446 -3.18 8.73 -15.36
N SER A 447 -4.26 8.49 -16.10
CA SER A 447 -4.18 7.90 -17.45
C SER A 447 -3.37 8.81 -18.38
N VAL A 448 -2.51 8.22 -19.20
CA VAL A 448 -1.72 8.99 -20.18
C VAL A 448 -2.53 9.49 -21.38
N SER A 449 -3.72 8.92 -21.60
CA SER A 449 -4.54 9.18 -22.79
C SER A 449 -5.91 9.82 -22.48
N ALA A 450 -6.33 9.82 -21.21
CA ALA A 450 -7.59 10.43 -20.76
C ALA A 450 -7.40 11.26 -19.48
N PRO A 451 -7.39 12.61 -19.57
CA PRO A 451 -6.95 13.47 -18.46
C PRO A 451 -7.87 13.45 -17.23
N ASN A 452 -9.16 13.16 -17.39
CA ASN A 452 -10.11 13.09 -16.28
C ASN A 452 -10.24 11.67 -15.68
N ILE A 453 -9.41 10.73 -16.12
CA ILE A 453 -9.42 9.33 -15.69
C ILE A 453 -8.11 8.99 -14.98
N TYR A 454 -8.25 8.41 -13.80
CA TYR A 454 -7.16 8.01 -12.92
C TYR A 454 -7.26 6.51 -12.64
N ALA A 455 -6.16 5.88 -12.26
CA ALA A 455 -6.07 4.48 -11.92
C ALA A 455 -5.15 4.25 -10.71
N VAL A 456 -5.61 3.46 -9.72
CA VAL A 456 -4.79 3.07 -8.55
C VAL A 456 -4.89 1.57 -8.26
N GLY A 457 -3.83 1.04 -7.64
CA GLY A 457 -3.73 -0.38 -7.28
C GLY A 457 -3.46 -1.26 -8.50
N ASP A 458 -3.84 -2.54 -8.41
CA ASP A 458 -3.38 -3.58 -9.35
C ASP A 458 -3.78 -3.35 -10.82
N VAL A 459 -4.73 -2.45 -11.10
CA VAL A 459 -5.14 -2.08 -12.46
C VAL A 459 -4.16 -1.12 -13.15
N LEU A 460 -3.29 -0.44 -12.39
CA LEU A 460 -2.28 0.47 -12.93
C LEU A 460 -1.02 -0.32 -13.36
N GLU A 461 -0.52 -0.04 -14.56
CA GLU A 461 0.71 -0.66 -15.07
C GLU A 461 1.94 -0.19 -14.27
N GLY A 462 2.85 -1.13 -13.97
CA GLY A 462 4.14 -0.83 -13.35
C GLY A 462 4.10 -0.54 -11.84
N SER A 463 2.93 -0.50 -11.20
CA SER A 463 2.83 -0.35 -9.74
C SER A 463 2.88 -1.71 -9.03
N PRO A 464 3.56 -1.84 -7.86
CA PRO A 464 3.46 -3.02 -7.02
C PRO A 464 2.02 -3.33 -6.60
N GLU A 465 1.59 -4.58 -6.79
CA GLU A 465 0.23 -5.07 -6.55
C GLU A 465 -0.01 -5.40 -5.07
N LEU A 466 0.05 -4.37 -4.21
CA LEU A 466 -0.02 -4.50 -2.76
C LEU A 466 -1.10 -3.57 -2.17
N THR A 467 -1.81 -4.05 -1.15
CA THR A 467 -2.89 -3.30 -0.51
C THR A 467 -2.43 -1.97 0.10
N PRO A 468 -1.32 -1.91 0.88
CA PRO A 468 -0.82 -0.63 1.39
C PRO A 468 -0.45 0.35 0.27
N VAL A 469 0.08 -0.13 -0.85
CA VAL A 469 0.37 0.68 -2.03
C VAL A 469 -0.90 1.25 -2.63
N ALA A 470 -1.92 0.42 -2.86
CA ALA A 470 -3.21 0.88 -3.38
C ALA A 470 -3.89 1.92 -2.47
N ILE A 471 -3.83 1.71 -1.15
CA ILE A 471 -4.37 2.65 -0.15
C ILE A 471 -3.64 3.99 -0.21
N GLN A 472 -2.30 3.96 -0.16
CA GLN A 472 -1.49 5.17 -0.14
C GLN A 472 -1.59 5.93 -1.47
N ALA A 473 -1.63 5.22 -2.60
CA ALA A 473 -1.86 5.81 -3.93
C ALA A 473 -3.23 6.50 -4.01
N GLY A 474 -4.28 5.86 -3.49
CA GLY A 474 -5.62 6.45 -3.44
C GLY A 474 -5.69 7.71 -2.56
N ILE A 475 -5.05 7.69 -1.40
CA ILE A 475 -4.97 8.85 -0.49
C ILE A 475 -4.16 9.98 -1.13
N ALA A 476 -2.97 9.69 -1.64
CA ALA A 476 -2.12 10.68 -2.30
C ALA A 476 -2.84 11.34 -3.47
N LEU A 477 -3.50 10.53 -4.33
CA LEU A 477 -4.30 11.04 -5.44
C LEU A 477 -5.43 11.96 -4.95
N ALA A 478 -6.24 11.54 -3.98
CA ALA A 478 -7.33 12.36 -3.46
C ALA A 478 -6.83 13.71 -2.91
N ARG A 479 -5.69 13.72 -2.19
CA ARG A 479 -5.05 14.95 -1.71
C ARG A 479 -4.57 15.85 -2.84
N ARG A 480 -4.08 15.30 -3.94
CA ARG A 480 -3.71 16.11 -5.11
C ARG A 480 -4.92 16.71 -5.79
N LEU A 481 -5.99 15.93 -5.94
CA LEU A 481 -7.21 16.37 -6.66
C LEU A 481 -8.06 17.38 -5.88
N PHE A 482 -8.12 17.24 -4.55
CA PHE A 482 -9.07 17.98 -3.71
C PHE A 482 -8.42 18.71 -2.53
N GLY A 483 -7.15 18.43 -2.22
CA GLY A 483 -6.44 19.00 -1.06
C GLY A 483 -5.24 19.88 -1.42
N GLY A 484 -4.98 20.13 -2.70
CA GLY A 484 -3.86 20.96 -3.16
C GLY A 484 -2.46 20.37 -2.95
N SER A 485 -2.35 19.08 -2.58
CA SER A 485 -1.06 18.40 -2.48
C SER A 485 -0.37 18.31 -3.84
N LYS A 486 0.96 18.31 -3.83
CA LYS A 486 1.78 18.05 -5.02
C LYS A 486 2.48 16.69 -4.99
N GLU A 487 2.42 16.00 -3.85
CA GLU A 487 3.16 14.76 -3.63
C GLU A 487 2.45 13.56 -4.27
N PRO A 488 3.11 12.86 -5.22
CA PRO A 488 2.61 11.61 -5.73
C PRO A 488 2.85 10.44 -4.76
N MET A 489 2.32 9.27 -5.10
CA MET A 489 2.75 8.04 -4.44
C MET A 489 4.22 7.73 -4.78
N ASP A 490 5.00 7.39 -3.77
CA ASP A 490 6.36 6.86 -3.93
C ASP A 490 6.34 5.34 -3.94
N TYR A 491 6.57 4.76 -5.12
CA TYR A 491 6.58 3.32 -5.37
C TYR A 491 7.96 2.67 -5.17
N ILE A 492 8.97 3.44 -4.76
CA ILE A 492 10.33 2.94 -4.54
C ILE A 492 10.43 2.39 -3.10
N ASN A 493 11.17 1.28 -2.94
CA ASN A 493 11.45 0.65 -1.65
C ASN A 493 10.18 0.29 -0.85
N VAL A 494 9.20 -0.30 -1.53
CA VAL A 494 8.00 -0.86 -0.89
C VAL A 494 8.34 -2.19 -0.23
N CYS A 495 8.16 -2.29 1.08
CA CYS A 495 8.31 -3.57 1.79
C CYS A 495 7.28 -4.59 1.29
N THR A 496 7.74 -5.82 1.12
CA THR A 496 6.91 -6.96 0.74
C THR A 496 7.15 -8.12 1.70
N THR A 497 6.11 -8.90 1.99
CA THR A 497 6.24 -10.16 2.74
C THR A 497 5.41 -11.25 2.06
N VAL A 498 6.06 -12.37 1.80
CA VAL A 498 5.47 -13.63 1.36
C VAL A 498 5.29 -14.51 2.59
N PHE A 499 4.03 -14.86 2.89
CA PHE A 499 3.64 -15.60 4.09
C PHE A 499 3.61 -17.10 3.82
N THR A 500 4.74 -17.64 3.38
CA THR A 500 5.01 -19.09 3.34
C THR A 500 5.26 -19.62 4.76
N PRO A 501 5.29 -20.95 4.99
CA PRO A 501 5.49 -21.52 6.33
C PRO A 501 6.75 -21.00 7.03
N ILE A 502 7.83 -20.82 6.28
CA ILE A 502 8.88 -19.86 6.64
C ILE A 502 8.59 -18.55 5.93
N GLU A 503 8.34 -17.48 6.68
CA GLU A 503 8.00 -16.19 6.09
C GLU A 503 9.23 -15.55 5.43
N TYR A 504 9.01 -14.84 4.33
CA TYR A 504 10.04 -14.11 3.60
C TYR A 504 9.63 -12.66 3.47
N SER A 505 10.48 -11.73 3.88
CA SER A 505 10.28 -10.31 3.66
C SER A 505 11.46 -9.66 2.96
N CYS A 506 11.16 -8.62 2.20
CA CYS A 506 12.18 -7.84 1.51
C CYS A 506 11.79 -6.38 1.32
N VAL A 507 12.81 -5.55 1.10
CA VAL A 507 12.68 -4.16 0.67
C VAL A 507 13.86 -3.83 -0.25
N GLY A 508 13.63 -3.01 -1.27
CA GLY A 508 14.67 -2.62 -2.23
C GLY A 508 14.89 -3.66 -3.32
N TYR A 509 16.11 -3.71 -3.86
CA TYR A 509 16.47 -4.60 -4.96
C TYR A 509 16.72 -6.03 -4.46
N SER A 510 16.39 -7.02 -5.30
CA SER A 510 17.01 -8.35 -5.18
C SER A 510 18.50 -8.29 -5.51
N GLU A 511 19.25 -9.33 -5.16
CA GLU A 511 20.68 -9.40 -5.51
C GLU A 511 20.89 -9.37 -7.02
N ASP A 512 20.10 -10.14 -7.78
CA ASP A 512 20.17 -10.16 -9.24
C ASP A 512 19.87 -8.79 -9.86
N ASP A 513 18.82 -8.11 -9.38
CA ASP A 513 18.45 -6.78 -9.89
C ASP A 513 19.51 -5.72 -9.50
N ALA A 514 20.12 -5.86 -8.32
CA ALA A 514 21.21 -4.98 -7.89
C ALA A 514 22.45 -5.19 -8.76
N ILE A 515 22.80 -6.43 -9.09
CA ILE A 515 23.90 -6.76 -10.01
C ILE A 515 23.60 -6.20 -11.41
N GLU A 516 22.39 -6.40 -11.93
CA GLU A 516 22.02 -5.88 -13.25
C GLU A 516 22.09 -4.35 -13.30
N LYS A 517 21.66 -3.68 -12.24
CA LYS A 517 21.55 -2.22 -12.20
C LYS A 517 22.86 -1.50 -11.87
N PHE A 518 23.63 -2.03 -10.93
CA PHE A 518 24.82 -1.38 -10.38
C PHE A 518 26.12 -2.06 -10.82
N GLY A 519 26.07 -3.33 -11.24
CA GLY A 519 27.25 -4.15 -11.57
C GLY A 519 27.80 -4.89 -10.36
N LEU A 520 28.22 -6.14 -10.55
CA LEU A 520 28.73 -7.02 -9.49
C LEU A 520 29.88 -6.38 -8.69
N ASP A 521 30.81 -5.69 -9.38
CA ASP A 521 31.97 -5.08 -8.74
C ASP A 521 31.63 -3.86 -7.86
N ASN A 522 30.43 -3.31 -7.99
CA ASN A 522 29.99 -2.08 -7.31
C ASN A 522 29.08 -2.33 -6.12
N ILE A 523 28.75 -3.59 -5.82
CA ILE A 523 27.93 -3.97 -4.68
C ILE A 523 28.71 -4.83 -3.69
N GLU A 524 28.23 -4.87 -2.46
CA GLU A 524 28.66 -5.83 -1.44
C GLU A 524 27.42 -6.50 -0.86
N VAL A 525 27.54 -7.79 -0.53
CA VAL A 525 26.41 -8.58 0.01
C VAL A 525 26.82 -9.18 1.34
N TYR A 526 26.20 -8.69 2.41
CA TYR A 526 26.34 -9.21 3.76
C TYR A 526 25.24 -10.22 4.03
N HIS A 527 25.57 -11.38 4.60
CA HIS A 527 24.58 -12.43 4.82
C HIS A 527 24.89 -13.31 6.03
N ARG A 528 23.86 -14.02 6.52
CA ARG A 528 23.97 -14.98 7.61
C ARG A 528 22.82 -15.97 7.60
N GLU A 529 23.12 -17.23 7.90
CA GLU A 529 22.13 -18.20 8.39
C GLU A 529 22.11 -18.18 9.91
N PHE A 530 20.92 -18.27 10.50
CA PHE A 530 20.77 -18.22 11.95
C PHE A 530 19.66 -19.16 12.42
N LEU A 531 19.64 -19.44 13.73
CA LEU A 531 18.57 -20.19 14.39
C LEU A 531 17.80 -19.25 15.31
N PRO A 532 16.51 -18.99 15.07
CA PRO A 532 15.67 -18.29 16.04
C PRO A 532 15.74 -18.99 17.40
N LEU A 533 15.87 -18.22 18.49
CA LEU A 533 15.98 -18.79 19.83
C LEU A 533 14.76 -19.66 20.17
N GLU A 534 13.58 -19.29 19.70
CA GLU A 534 12.33 -20.03 19.88
C GLU A 534 12.37 -21.43 19.25
N TRP A 535 13.26 -21.67 18.28
CA TRP A 535 13.44 -22.96 17.62
C TRP A 535 14.59 -23.78 18.21
N SER A 536 15.49 -23.15 18.97
CA SER A 536 16.75 -23.76 19.44
C SER A 536 16.56 -25.03 20.29
N ILE A 537 15.47 -25.12 21.05
CA ILE A 537 15.16 -26.30 21.86
C ILE A 537 14.15 -27.24 21.18
N SER A 538 13.55 -26.83 20.06
CA SER A 538 12.56 -27.61 19.31
C SER A 538 13.27 -28.66 18.46
N HIS A 539 13.09 -29.95 18.80
CA HIS A 539 13.74 -31.05 18.09
C HIS A 539 13.35 -31.08 16.59
N GLY A 540 12.09 -30.76 16.28
CA GLY A 540 11.56 -30.70 14.91
C GLY A 540 12.05 -29.52 14.07
N ARG A 541 12.67 -28.50 14.70
CA ARG A 541 13.14 -27.26 14.04
C ARG A 541 14.63 -26.98 14.24
N SER A 542 15.41 -28.02 14.48
CA SER A 542 16.84 -27.94 14.79
C SER A 542 17.75 -27.58 13.58
N GLU A 543 17.20 -27.44 12.38
CA GLU A 543 17.96 -27.06 11.18
C GLU A 543 17.83 -25.56 10.86
N ASN A 544 18.95 -24.95 10.44
CA ASN A 544 19.02 -23.53 10.10
C ASN A 544 18.41 -23.25 8.73
N PHE A 545 17.13 -22.88 8.72
CA PHE A 545 16.50 -22.32 7.53
C PHE A 545 16.40 -20.81 7.55
N ALA A 546 16.52 -20.16 8.71
CA ALA A 546 16.41 -18.71 8.79
C ALA A 546 17.66 -18.03 8.19
N PHE A 547 17.44 -16.92 7.51
CA PHE A 547 18.45 -16.27 6.69
C PHE A 547 18.25 -14.76 6.66
N ALA A 548 19.33 -14.01 6.76
CA ALA A 548 19.35 -12.56 6.64
C ALA A 548 20.37 -12.16 5.57
N LYS A 549 20.00 -11.18 4.75
CA LYS A 549 20.87 -10.62 3.70
C LYS A 549 20.67 -9.13 3.54
N VAL A 550 21.77 -8.39 3.40
CA VAL A 550 21.80 -6.95 3.15
C VAL A 550 22.69 -6.69 1.94
N ILE A 551 22.15 -6.02 0.93
CA ILE A 551 22.84 -5.64 -0.30
C ILE A 551 23.15 -4.15 -0.22
N THR A 552 24.40 -3.77 -0.47
CA THR A 552 24.86 -2.38 -0.35
C THR A 552 25.64 -1.96 -1.59
N GLU A 553 25.75 -0.65 -1.82
CA GLU A 553 26.85 -0.12 -2.61
C GLU A 553 28.17 -0.46 -1.92
N LYS A 554 29.22 -0.77 -2.68
CA LYS A 554 30.53 -1.14 -2.14
C LYS A 554 31.30 0.06 -1.60
N GLU A 555 31.26 1.15 -2.35
CA GLU A 555 31.96 2.40 -2.02
C GLU A 555 31.18 3.23 -0.98
N ALA A 556 31.90 4.07 -0.25
CA ALA A 556 31.29 5.00 0.69
C ALA A 556 30.25 5.90 -0.01
N PRO A 557 29.05 6.08 0.56
CA PRO A 557 28.69 5.82 1.95
C PRO A 557 28.07 4.44 2.21
N GLN A 558 28.23 3.45 1.33
CA GLN A 558 27.68 2.09 1.44
C GLN A 558 26.16 2.11 1.65
N LYS A 559 25.45 2.78 0.74
CA LYS A 559 24.00 2.86 0.78
C LYS A 559 23.40 1.46 0.73
N VAL A 560 22.42 1.19 1.59
CA VAL A 560 21.67 -0.07 1.54
C VAL A 560 20.73 -0.04 0.33
N LEU A 561 20.91 -1.00 -0.57
CA LEU A 561 20.16 -1.17 -1.81
C LEU A 561 19.00 -2.16 -1.66
N GLY A 562 19.17 -3.17 -0.81
CA GLY A 562 18.18 -4.19 -0.55
C GLY A 562 18.39 -4.88 0.80
N ILE A 563 17.31 -5.29 1.45
CA ILE A 563 17.33 -6.14 2.65
C ILE A 563 16.36 -7.28 2.44
N HIS A 564 16.81 -8.48 2.79
CA HIS A 564 16.05 -9.73 2.71
C HIS A 564 16.13 -10.46 4.03
N TYR A 565 14.99 -10.95 4.51
CA TYR A 565 14.89 -11.70 5.75
C TYR A 565 13.96 -12.88 5.55
N LEU A 566 14.44 -14.07 5.89
CA LEU A 566 13.72 -15.32 5.90
C LEU A 566 13.67 -15.85 7.33
N GLY A 567 12.49 -16.01 7.90
CA GLY A 567 12.35 -16.44 9.29
C GLY A 567 10.99 -16.10 9.89
N PRO A 568 10.79 -16.37 11.18
CA PRO A 568 9.55 -16.03 11.86
C PRO A 568 9.31 -14.51 11.85
N GLN A 569 8.03 -14.12 11.74
CA GLN A 569 7.58 -12.72 11.87
C GLN A 569 8.26 -11.77 10.87
N ALA A 570 8.55 -12.25 9.65
CA ALA A 570 9.34 -11.54 8.66
C ALA A 570 8.76 -10.16 8.30
N GLY A 571 7.43 -10.05 8.28
CA GLY A 571 6.75 -8.77 8.03
C GLY A 571 7.00 -7.74 9.14
N GLU A 572 6.99 -8.16 10.39
CA GLU A 572 7.21 -7.28 11.56
C GLU A 572 8.65 -6.78 11.60
N VAL A 573 9.61 -7.68 11.32
CA VAL A 573 11.04 -7.35 11.19
C VAL A 573 11.26 -6.29 10.10
N MET A 574 10.74 -6.52 8.90
CA MET A 574 11.05 -5.69 7.73
C MET A 574 10.43 -4.28 7.75
N GLN A 575 9.30 -4.11 8.43
CA GLN A 575 8.56 -2.85 8.38
C GLN A 575 9.39 -1.65 8.90
N GLY A 576 10.18 -1.86 9.96
CA GLY A 576 11.07 -0.82 10.51
C GLY A 576 12.24 -0.49 9.57
N TYR A 577 12.86 -1.51 8.98
CA TYR A 577 13.96 -1.33 8.03
C TYR A 577 13.52 -0.61 6.74
N GLY A 578 12.28 -0.83 6.29
CA GLY A 578 11.70 -0.06 5.19
C GLY A 578 11.66 1.44 5.44
N ALA A 579 11.26 1.84 6.64
CA ALA A 579 11.31 3.25 7.05
C ALA A 579 12.75 3.77 7.10
N ALA A 580 13.68 2.97 7.63
CA ALA A 580 15.09 3.34 7.68
C ALA A 580 15.70 3.55 6.29
N ILE A 581 15.39 2.69 5.31
CA ILE A 581 15.85 2.85 3.92
C ILE A 581 15.30 4.14 3.30
N LYS A 582 14.02 4.48 3.55
CA LYS A 582 13.46 5.77 3.11
C LYS A 582 14.17 6.97 3.73
N CYS A 583 14.79 6.81 4.90
CA CYS A 583 15.63 7.81 5.58
C CYS A 583 17.11 7.78 5.15
N GLY A 584 17.48 7.03 4.10
CA GLY A 584 18.86 6.95 3.62
C GLY A 584 19.77 6.09 4.51
N LEU A 585 19.34 4.85 4.78
CA LEU A 585 20.12 3.86 5.50
C LEU A 585 21.42 3.51 4.76
N THR A 586 22.52 3.50 5.48
CA THR A 586 23.83 3.00 5.04
C THR A 586 24.20 1.78 5.87
N PHE A 587 25.09 0.94 5.37
CA PHE A 587 25.55 -0.23 6.13
C PHE A 587 26.19 0.18 7.45
N GLU A 588 27.01 1.23 7.47
CA GLU A 588 27.59 1.78 8.70
C GLU A 588 26.54 2.15 9.76
N LYS A 589 25.43 2.79 9.36
CA LYS A 589 24.34 3.11 10.30
C LYS A 589 23.65 1.84 10.79
N LEU A 590 23.46 0.85 9.90
CA LEU A 590 22.85 -0.43 10.24
C LEU A 590 23.71 -1.20 11.25
N SER A 591 24.99 -1.40 10.97
CA SER A 591 25.92 -2.18 11.79
C SER A 591 26.27 -1.51 13.13
N ASN A 592 26.17 -0.17 13.22
CA ASN A 592 26.36 0.57 14.47
C ASN A 592 25.08 0.62 15.34
N THR A 593 23.96 0.09 14.86
CA THR A 593 22.73 0.01 15.64
C THR A 593 22.84 -1.13 16.66
N VAL A 594 22.60 -0.83 17.94
CA VAL A 594 22.62 -1.84 19.00
C VAL A 594 21.40 -2.75 18.88
N GLY A 595 21.63 -4.05 18.77
CA GLY A 595 20.58 -5.08 18.72
C GLY A 595 19.77 -5.19 20.01
N ILE A 596 18.53 -5.66 19.88
CA ILE A 596 17.71 -6.09 21.02
C ILE A 596 17.89 -7.61 21.15
N HIS A 597 18.30 -8.07 22.33
CA HIS A 597 18.63 -9.47 22.54
C HIS A 597 17.72 -10.13 23.60
N PRO A 598 17.20 -11.36 23.37
CA PRO A 598 17.29 -12.14 22.13
C PRO A 598 16.18 -11.78 21.13
N THR A 599 16.52 -11.46 19.88
CA THR A 599 15.54 -11.30 18.79
C THR A 599 16.11 -11.71 17.43
N SER A 600 15.32 -12.34 16.55
CA SER A 600 15.76 -12.64 15.17
C SER A 600 16.11 -11.41 14.34
N SER A 601 15.54 -10.24 14.67
CA SER A 601 15.82 -8.98 13.96
C SER A 601 17.25 -8.46 14.21
N GLU A 602 17.87 -8.83 15.33
CA GLU A 602 19.23 -8.39 15.67
C GLU A 602 20.30 -8.94 14.73
N GLU A 603 19.99 -10.04 14.04
CA GLU A 603 20.88 -10.64 13.04
C GLU A 603 21.21 -9.68 11.90
N LEU A 604 20.26 -8.81 11.52
CA LEU A 604 20.47 -7.81 10.46
C LEU A 604 21.43 -6.69 10.84
N VAL A 605 21.56 -6.36 12.14
CA VAL A 605 22.46 -5.29 12.62
C VAL A 605 23.83 -5.82 13.03
N THR A 606 24.04 -7.14 13.04
CA THR A 606 25.30 -7.78 13.41
C THR A 606 25.97 -8.54 12.27
N LEU A 607 25.50 -8.38 11.02
CA LEU A 607 26.10 -9.00 9.84
C LEU A 607 27.54 -8.53 9.63
N SER A 608 28.43 -9.49 9.32
CA SER A 608 29.86 -9.24 9.08
C SER A 608 30.42 -10.09 7.92
N VAL A 609 29.86 -11.28 7.71
CA VAL A 609 30.22 -12.18 6.61
C VAL A 609 29.72 -11.61 5.29
N THR A 610 30.61 -11.57 4.30
CA THR A 610 30.29 -11.07 2.94
C THR A 610 30.38 -12.20 1.93
N LYS A 611 29.56 -12.18 0.88
CA LYS A 611 29.70 -13.16 -0.21
C LYS A 611 31.06 -13.06 -0.90
N ALA A 612 31.63 -11.86 -1.01
CA ALA A 612 32.93 -11.65 -1.63
C ALA A 612 34.10 -12.27 -0.85
N SER A 613 33.98 -12.49 0.47
CA SER A 613 35.02 -13.19 1.25
C SER A 613 35.03 -14.70 1.00
N GLY A 614 33.95 -15.27 0.46
CA GLY A 614 33.80 -16.71 0.24
C GLY A 614 33.57 -17.52 1.52
N GLU A 615 33.38 -16.85 2.65
CA GLU A 615 33.00 -17.50 3.91
C GLU A 615 31.54 -17.97 3.84
N ASP A 616 31.24 -19.06 4.55
CA ASP A 616 29.88 -19.63 4.60
C ASP A 616 28.95 -18.73 5.42
N ALA A 617 27.70 -18.56 4.98
CA ALA A 617 26.69 -17.80 5.71
C ALA A 617 26.41 -18.39 7.12
N ALA A 618 26.67 -19.69 7.32
CA ALA A 618 26.58 -20.35 8.62
C ALA A 618 27.76 -20.06 9.56
N ALA A 619 28.84 -19.43 9.08
CA ALA A 619 30.03 -19.17 9.88
C ALA A 619 29.86 -18.02 10.89
N GLY A 620 28.81 -17.21 10.77
CA GLY A 620 28.52 -16.10 11.67
C GLY A 620 27.44 -16.45 12.68
N GLY A 621 27.80 -16.81 13.91
CA GLY A 621 26.85 -17.07 15.00
C GLY A 621 27.55 -17.61 16.25
N CYS A 622 26.88 -17.55 17.40
CA CYS A 622 27.29 -18.20 18.65
C CYS A 622 26.64 -19.58 18.79
#